data_AF-A0A955CE02-F1
#
_entry.id   AF-A0A955CE02-F1
#
_cell.length_a   1.000
_cell.length_b   1.000
_cell.length_c   1.000
_cell.angle_alpha   90.00
_cell.angle_beta   90.00
_cell.angle_gamma   90.00
#
_symmetry.space_group_name_H-M   'P 1'
#
loop_
_entity.id
_entity.type
_entity.pdbx_description
1 polymer ?
#
loop_
_entity_poly.entity_id
_entity_poly.type
_entity_poly.pdbx_seq_one_letter_code
_entity_poly.pdbx_strand_id
1 'polypeptide(L)'
;PYDDRSVPLHIPYTQSPAIYDKASILAYSNGNPSEAFGEPYRVFDHDRVIARLPGPPFQFMDRVVEVNDEPFVLQRTDWITAEYDVPADAWYFSANRQPTMAFAVLLEAALQPCGWLAAYCGSALRSRTDVSFRNLGGTATLHREIHPGTGTLTVRVRMTNVNEAGGMIIQEYDMRVVDAQGVVYEGVTSFGFFSKAALSQQIGIRDAKGRRLTPDAAALAGATSFEIEKRAPWEPEQAEGVAPMFDGLTQPARAFLMLDRIDALSLEVGPNGLGFVLGSAPVDPDAWFFKAHFYQDPVWPGSLGLESFLQLLKAYAMERWPELMTTHRFEAIATGLEHTWAYRGQILPTNRRVEVEAAITRVEDGDAPLVIASGFLTVDGTTIYEMKDFGLRMVRA
;
A
#
# COMPACT_ATOMS: atom_id res chain seq x y z
N PRO A 1 -4.47 -15.89 -26.33
CA PRO A 1 -5.00 -16.61 -25.15
C PRO A 1 -3.92 -17.56 -24.61
N TYR A 2 -3.05 -17.05 -23.75
CA TYR A 2 -2.22 -17.89 -22.90
C TYR A 2 -3.05 -18.16 -21.63
N ASP A 3 -3.42 -19.42 -21.43
CA ASP A 3 -4.11 -19.89 -20.23
C ASP A 3 -3.06 -19.95 -19.10
N ASP A 4 -3.02 -18.90 -18.28
CA ASP A 4 -2.01 -18.66 -17.24
C ASP A 4 -2.27 -19.47 -15.94
N ARG A 5 -3.09 -20.51 -16.01
CA ARG A 5 -3.43 -21.37 -14.87
C ARG A 5 -2.47 -22.54 -14.63
N SER A 6 -1.37 -22.62 -15.38
CA SER A 6 -0.41 -23.73 -15.28
C SER A 6 0.80 -23.46 -14.39
N VAL A 7 0.83 -22.36 -13.62
CA VAL A 7 1.84 -22.22 -12.56
C VAL A 7 1.51 -23.26 -11.48
N PRO A 8 2.41 -24.20 -11.16
CA PRO A 8 2.16 -25.17 -10.11
C PRO A 8 1.79 -24.44 -8.81
N LEU A 9 0.59 -24.76 -8.29
CA LEU A 9 0.03 -24.25 -7.02
C LEU A 9 0.89 -24.60 -5.80
N HIS A 10 1.92 -25.40 -6.00
CA HIS A 10 2.87 -25.82 -4.99
C HIS A 10 4.27 -25.52 -5.51
N ILE A 11 4.81 -24.36 -5.15
CA ILE A 11 6.23 -24.07 -5.30
C ILE A 11 6.88 -24.61 -4.03
N PRO A 12 7.66 -25.70 -4.09
CA PRO A 12 8.37 -26.19 -2.92
C PRO A 12 9.29 -25.08 -2.41
N TYR A 13 9.23 -24.81 -1.11
CA TYR A 13 10.13 -23.88 -0.44
C TYR A 13 11.56 -24.41 -0.55
N THR A 14 12.28 -23.96 -1.58
CA THR A 14 13.71 -24.16 -1.72
C THR A 14 14.36 -22.83 -1.45
N GLN A 15 15.22 -22.78 -0.42
CA GLN A 15 16.19 -21.70 -0.24
C GLN A 15 17.13 -21.69 -1.46
N SER A 16 16.66 -21.17 -2.58
CA SER A 16 17.47 -20.90 -3.75
C SER A 16 18.50 -19.83 -3.33
N PRO A 17 19.77 -19.95 -3.74
CA PRO A 17 20.74 -18.92 -3.45
C PRO A 17 20.24 -17.59 -4.03
N ALA A 18 20.29 -16.53 -3.24
CA ALA A 18 19.87 -15.19 -3.68
C ALA A 18 20.73 -14.77 -4.89
N ILE A 19 20.06 -14.34 -5.96
CA ILE A 19 20.69 -13.69 -7.12
C ILE A 19 21.04 -12.24 -6.73
N TYR A 20 20.10 -11.59 -6.03
CA TYR A 20 20.30 -10.30 -5.39
C TYR A 20 19.93 -10.45 -3.92
N ASP A 21 20.88 -10.21 -3.04
CA ASP A 21 20.73 -10.37 -1.60
C ASP A 21 20.24 -9.08 -0.93
N LYS A 22 20.12 -9.11 0.41
CA LYS A 22 19.67 -7.96 1.20
C LYS A 22 20.59 -6.74 1.05
N ALA A 23 21.89 -6.95 0.85
CA ALA A 23 22.83 -5.87 0.59
C ALA A 23 22.51 -5.20 -0.76
N SER A 24 22.16 -5.98 -1.78
CA SER A 24 21.70 -5.47 -3.08
C SER A 24 20.41 -4.67 -2.96
N ILE A 25 19.44 -5.15 -2.17
CA ILE A 25 18.19 -4.40 -1.92
C ILE A 25 18.49 -3.06 -1.24
N LEU A 26 19.31 -3.07 -0.18
CA LEU A 26 19.69 -1.86 0.57
C LEU A 26 20.51 -0.88 -0.27
N ALA A 27 21.39 -1.38 -1.15
CA ALA A 27 22.13 -0.57 -2.10
C ALA A 27 21.18 0.18 -3.04
N TYR A 28 20.13 -0.48 -3.54
CA TYR A 28 19.17 0.19 -4.39
C TYR A 28 18.25 1.16 -3.62
N SER A 29 17.82 0.83 -2.39
CA SER A 29 16.91 1.67 -1.60
C SER A 29 17.59 2.89 -0.96
N ASN A 30 18.79 2.72 -0.39
CA ASN A 30 19.46 3.74 0.45
C ASN A 30 20.91 4.03 0.04
N GLY A 31 21.53 3.18 -0.78
CA GLY A 31 22.95 3.28 -1.15
C GLY A 31 23.19 3.63 -2.63
N ASN A 32 24.34 3.16 -3.14
CA ASN A 32 24.71 3.31 -4.53
C ASN A 32 24.01 2.24 -5.37
N PRO A 33 23.15 2.61 -6.32
CA PRO A 33 22.41 1.62 -7.09
C PRO A 33 23.31 0.81 -8.03
N SER A 34 24.52 1.28 -8.35
CA SER A 34 25.53 0.48 -9.06
C SER A 34 26.06 -0.71 -8.25
N GLU A 35 25.95 -0.72 -6.92
CA GLU A 35 26.31 -1.89 -6.10
C GLU A 35 25.31 -3.04 -6.28
N ALA A 36 24.08 -2.73 -6.70
CA ALA A 36 23.06 -3.72 -7.07
C ALA A 36 23.09 -4.07 -8.56
N PHE A 37 23.14 -3.07 -9.45
CA PHE A 37 22.94 -3.26 -10.89
C PHE A 37 24.22 -3.07 -11.73
N GLY A 38 25.36 -2.78 -11.12
CA GLY A 38 26.64 -2.63 -11.82
C GLY A 38 26.78 -1.34 -12.62
N GLU A 39 27.73 -1.36 -13.57
CA GLU A 39 28.21 -0.20 -14.32
C GLU A 39 27.10 0.68 -14.95
N PRO A 40 26.04 0.14 -15.58
CA PRO A 40 25.00 0.98 -16.19
C PRO A 40 24.32 1.94 -15.21
N TYR A 41 24.29 1.60 -13.92
CA TYR A 41 23.63 2.38 -12.88
C TYR A 41 24.55 3.38 -12.17
N ARG A 42 25.86 3.42 -12.49
CA ARG A 42 26.79 4.39 -11.88
C ARG A 42 26.42 5.84 -12.06
N VAL A 43 25.73 6.18 -13.16
CA VAL A 43 25.20 7.52 -13.39
C VAL A 43 24.28 7.99 -12.25
N PHE A 44 23.62 7.06 -11.55
CA PHE A 44 22.72 7.34 -10.43
C PHE A 44 23.40 7.31 -9.06
N ASP A 45 24.70 7.04 -8.98
CA ASP A 45 25.46 7.14 -7.74
C ASP A 45 25.73 8.61 -7.39
N HIS A 46 25.97 9.45 -8.41
CA HIS A 46 26.43 10.84 -8.22
C HIS A 46 25.78 11.86 -9.17
N ASP A 47 25.52 11.51 -10.44
CA ASP A 47 25.18 12.51 -11.47
C ASP A 47 23.67 12.75 -11.62
N ARG A 48 22.86 11.71 -11.39
CA ARG A 48 21.41 11.72 -11.59
C ARG A 48 20.67 11.12 -10.40
N VAL A 49 19.42 11.55 -10.22
CA VAL A 49 18.51 10.95 -9.24
C VAL A 49 17.60 9.94 -9.94
N ILE A 50 17.43 8.79 -9.30
CA ILE A 50 16.50 7.74 -9.70
C ILE A 50 15.50 7.49 -8.58
N ALA A 51 14.27 7.09 -8.93
CA ALA A 51 13.38 6.48 -7.98
C ALA A 51 14.03 5.25 -7.33
N ARG A 52 13.94 5.19 -6.01
CA ARG A 52 14.52 4.14 -5.16
C ARG A 52 13.45 3.11 -4.80
N LEU A 53 13.83 1.99 -4.20
CA LEU A 53 12.87 1.25 -3.37
C LEU A 53 12.68 1.96 -2.03
N PRO A 54 11.58 1.72 -1.32
CA PRO A 54 11.48 2.08 0.08
C PRO A 54 12.56 1.35 0.90
N GLY A 55 13.18 2.07 1.82
CA GLY A 55 14.15 1.55 2.77
C GLY A 55 13.55 1.27 4.14
N PRO A 56 14.33 0.72 5.09
CA PRO A 56 13.89 0.51 6.46
C PRO A 56 13.36 1.82 7.11
N PRO A 57 12.29 1.75 7.93
CA PRO A 57 11.56 0.55 8.35
C PRO A 57 10.47 0.09 7.36
N PHE A 58 10.38 0.67 6.17
CA PHE A 58 9.37 0.35 5.13
C PHE A 58 9.88 -0.58 4.02
N GLN A 59 11.02 -1.24 4.23
CA GLN A 59 11.54 -2.25 3.31
C GLN A 59 10.86 -3.60 3.59
N PHE A 60 10.15 -4.14 2.60
CA PHE A 60 9.44 -5.42 2.72
C PHE A 60 9.82 -6.38 1.58
N MET A 61 11.11 -6.36 1.24
CA MET A 61 11.77 -7.21 0.26
C MET A 61 13.19 -7.45 0.76
N ASP A 62 13.58 -8.71 0.90
CA ASP A 62 14.92 -9.09 1.40
C ASP A 62 15.85 -9.55 0.29
N ARG A 63 15.32 -10.18 -0.76
CA ARG A 63 16.13 -10.79 -1.82
C ARG A 63 15.33 -11.09 -3.07
N VAL A 64 16.04 -11.29 -4.17
CA VAL A 64 15.56 -11.88 -5.42
C VAL A 64 16.25 -13.21 -5.64
N VAL A 65 15.46 -14.25 -5.87
CA VAL A 65 15.92 -15.64 -5.98
C VAL A 65 15.74 -16.22 -7.38
N GLU A 66 14.97 -15.55 -8.24
CA GLU A 66 14.74 -15.96 -9.62
C GLU A 66 14.59 -14.75 -10.52
N VAL A 67 15.38 -14.70 -11.60
CA VAL A 67 15.22 -13.78 -12.72
C VAL A 67 15.57 -14.51 -14.01
N ASN A 68 14.68 -14.45 -15.00
CA ASN A 68 14.80 -15.23 -16.24
C ASN A 68 15.17 -14.38 -17.46
N ASP A 69 14.89 -13.08 -17.41
CA ASP A 69 15.13 -12.14 -18.50
C ASP A 69 16.54 -11.52 -18.44
N GLU A 70 17.03 -11.04 -19.60
CA GLU A 70 18.30 -10.29 -19.67
C GLU A 70 18.17 -8.92 -18.99
N PRO A 71 19.16 -8.49 -18.17
CA PRO A 71 19.10 -7.18 -17.53
C PRO A 71 19.13 -6.04 -18.56
N PHE A 72 18.53 -4.91 -18.19
CA PHE A 72 18.49 -3.67 -18.98
C PHE A 72 17.76 -3.75 -20.32
N VAL A 73 16.91 -4.78 -20.50
CA VAL A 73 16.00 -4.88 -21.64
C VAL A 73 14.58 -4.51 -21.19
N LEU A 74 14.09 -3.37 -21.65
CA LEU A 74 12.73 -2.91 -21.35
C LEU A 74 11.72 -3.55 -22.29
N GLN A 75 11.08 -4.62 -21.83
CA GLN A 75 10.06 -5.37 -22.57
C GLN A 75 9.11 -6.11 -21.60
N ARG A 76 8.15 -6.85 -22.15
CA ARG A 76 7.40 -7.84 -21.38
C ARG A 76 8.35 -8.89 -20.83
N THR A 77 8.18 -9.27 -19.57
CA THR A 77 9.08 -10.21 -18.88
C THR A 77 8.37 -11.52 -18.58
N ASP A 78 9.15 -12.55 -18.29
CA ASP A 78 8.63 -13.69 -17.53
C ASP A 78 8.51 -13.30 -16.04
N TRP A 79 8.07 -14.24 -15.21
CA TRP A 79 8.03 -14.09 -13.77
C TRP A 79 9.43 -13.98 -13.19
N ILE A 80 9.62 -12.99 -12.31
CA ILE A 80 10.70 -12.97 -11.33
C ILE A 80 10.16 -13.37 -9.96
N THR A 81 11.05 -13.84 -9.08
CA THR A 81 10.69 -14.25 -7.72
C THR A 81 11.55 -13.49 -6.70
N ALA A 82 10.88 -12.72 -5.86
CA ALA A 82 11.45 -12.05 -4.70
C ALA A 82 10.93 -12.69 -3.40
N GLU A 83 11.65 -12.49 -2.30
CA GLU A 83 11.26 -12.99 -0.99
C GLU A 83 11.36 -11.90 0.08
N TYR A 84 10.46 -12.00 1.07
CA TYR A 84 10.49 -11.22 2.30
C TYR A 84 10.28 -12.16 3.48
N ASP A 85 11.25 -12.20 4.39
CA ASP A 85 11.14 -12.96 5.62
C ASP A 85 10.36 -12.12 6.63
N VAL A 86 9.11 -12.50 6.92
CA VAL A 86 8.23 -11.78 7.86
C VAL A 86 8.75 -11.98 9.28
N PRO A 87 9.34 -10.96 9.93
CA PRO A 87 9.77 -11.09 11.31
C PRO A 87 8.55 -11.15 12.23
N ALA A 88 8.54 -12.10 13.17
CA ALA A 88 7.41 -12.29 14.08
C ALA A 88 7.17 -11.09 15.02
N ASP A 89 8.20 -10.28 15.22
CA ASP A 89 8.28 -9.11 16.08
C ASP A 89 8.51 -7.82 15.27
N ALA A 90 8.18 -7.84 13.97
CA ALA A 90 8.27 -6.65 13.14
C ALA A 90 7.39 -5.53 13.68
N TRP A 91 7.90 -4.30 13.63
CA TRP A 91 7.27 -3.11 14.20
C TRP A 91 5.78 -2.96 13.87
N TYR A 92 5.39 -3.31 12.64
CA TYR A 92 4.02 -3.12 12.15
C TYR A 92 3.01 -4.05 12.80
N PHE A 93 3.40 -5.21 13.35
CA PHE A 93 2.46 -6.06 14.09
C PHE A 93 2.05 -5.41 15.41
N SER A 94 3.02 -4.88 16.15
CA SER A 94 2.76 -4.15 17.39
C SER A 94 2.04 -2.83 17.12
N ALA A 95 2.46 -2.08 16.10
CA ALA A 95 1.86 -0.80 15.74
C ALA A 95 0.44 -0.92 15.15
N ASN A 96 0.12 -2.00 14.42
CA ASN A 96 -1.23 -2.21 13.87
C ASN A 96 -2.28 -2.51 14.95
N ARG A 97 -1.87 -2.98 16.14
CA ARG A 97 -2.76 -3.39 17.24
C ARG A 97 -3.75 -4.51 16.85
N GLN A 98 -3.42 -5.27 15.80
CA GLN A 98 -4.16 -6.43 15.31
C GLN A 98 -3.16 -7.58 15.09
N PRO A 99 -3.58 -8.85 15.20
CA PRO A 99 -2.66 -10.00 15.13
C PRO A 99 -2.19 -10.34 13.71
N THR A 100 -2.35 -9.42 12.75
CA THR A 100 -2.15 -9.62 11.32
C THR A 100 -1.35 -8.48 10.71
N MET A 101 -0.68 -8.78 9.60
CA MET A 101 0.05 -7.80 8.81
C MET A 101 -0.98 -6.80 8.25
N ALA A 102 -0.74 -5.51 8.47
CA ALA A 102 -1.63 -4.47 7.99
C ALA A 102 -1.66 -4.42 6.45
N PHE A 103 -2.76 -3.93 5.89
CA PHE A 103 -2.95 -3.90 4.45
C PHE A 103 -1.88 -3.07 3.73
N ALA A 104 -1.48 -1.91 4.28
CA ALA A 104 -0.39 -1.14 3.70
C ALA A 104 0.92 -1.92 3.59
N VAL A 105 1.28 -2.72 4.61
CA VAL A 105 2.52 -3.52 4.59
C VAL A 105 2.42 -4.66 3.59
N LEU A 106 1.29 -5.36 3.56
CA LEU A 106 1.02 -6.41 2.56
C LEU A 106 1.14 -5.85 1.13
N LEU A 107 0.45 -4.75 0.86
CA LEU A 107 0.45 -4.12 -0.46
C LEU A 107 1.87 -3.70 -0.83
N GLU A 108 2.61 -3.11 0.10
CA GLU A 108 3.98 -2.69 -0.14
C GLU A 108 4.92 -3.87 -0.43
N ALA A 109 4.83 -4.96 0.34
CA ALA A 109 5.57 -6.20 0.10
C ALA A 109 5.25 -6.80 -1.29
N ALA A 110 4.00 -6.70 -1.73
CA ALA A 110 3.58 -7.14 -3.06
C ALA A 110 4.11 -6.24 -4.20
N LEU A 111 4.31 -4.94 -3.94
CA LEU A 111 4.59 -3.92 -4.95
C LEU A 111 6.08 -3.55 -5.09
N GLN A 112 6.90 -3.69 -4.05
CA GLN A 112 8.34 -3.42 -4.14
C GLN A 112 9.04 -4.26 -5.23
N PRO A 113 8.71 -5.56 -5.42
CA PRO A 113 9.27 -6.33 -6.51
C PRO A 113 8.96 -5.77 -7.92
N CYS A 114 7.85 -5.05 -8.10
CA CYS A 114 7.57 -4.34 -9.37
C CYS A 114 8.58 -3.21 -9.60
N GLY A 115 8.90 -2.45 -8.56
CA GLY A 115 9.94 -1.42 -8.61
C GLY A 115 11.33 -2.00 -8.87
N TRP A 116 11.64 -3.14 -8.24
CA TRP A 116 12.87 -3.88 -8.52
C TRP A 116 12.94 -4.33 -9.98
N LEU A 117 11.87 -4.96 -10.50
CA LEU A 117 11.80 -5.41 -11.89
C LEU A 117 11.94 -4.25 -12.88
N ALA A 118 11.30 -3.11 -12.61
CA ALA A 118 11.45 -1.91 -13.43
C ALA A 118 12.92 -1.44 -13.48
N ALA A 119 13.63 -1.50 -12.36
CA ALA A 119 15.06 -1.18 -12.30
C ALA A 119 15.91 -2.24 -13.02
N TYR A 120 15.62 -3.52 -12.81
CA TYR A 120 16.30 -4.61 -13.51
C TYR A 120 16.21 -4.46 -15.04
N CYS A 121 15.03 -4.09 -15.55
CA CYS A 121 14.81 -3.81 -16.98
C CYS A 121 15.42 -2.49 -17.48
N GLY A 122 16.06 -1.69 -16.62
CA GLY A 122 16.71 -0.44 -17.00
C GLY A 122 15.73 0.69 -17.34
N SER A 123 14.52 0.69 -16.78
CA SER A 123 13.45 1.62 -17.19
C SER A 123 13.86 3.10 -17.08
N ALA A 124 14.52 3.48 -16.00
CA ALA A 124 14.99 4.86 -15.80
C ALA A 124 16.15 5.25 -16.74
N LEU A 125 16.94 4.28 -17.24
CA LEU A 125 18.02 4.50 -18.19
C LEU A 125 17.50 4.93 -19.57
N ARG A 126 16.23 4.65 -19.87
CA ARG A 126 15.55 5.09 -21.10
C ARG A 126 15.34 6.60 -21.14
N SER A 127 15.29 7.24 -19.97
CA SER A 127 15.15 8.68 -19.85
C SER A 127 16.51 9.37 -19.75
N ARG A 128 16.65 10.50 -20.44
CA ARG A 128 17.80 11.42 -20.31
C ARG A 128 17.71 12.33 -19.09
N THR A 129 16.52 12.46 -18.50
CA THR A 129 16.28 13.30 -17.32
C THR A 129 15.83 12.44 -16.14
N ASP A 130 15.98 12.96 -14.94
CA ASP A 130 15.49 12.29 -13.73
C ASP A 130 13.98 12.08 -13.80
N VAL A 131 13.57 10.87 -13.42
CA VAL A 131 12.19 10.42 -13.44
C VAL A 131 11.83 9.78 -12.11
N SER A 132 10.62 10.08 -11.67
CA SER A 132 9.99 9.52 -10.48
C SER A 132 9.15 8.31 -10.86
N PHE A 133 9.14 7.29 -10.00
CA PHE A 133 8.32 6.08 -10.17
C PHE A 133 7.08 6.20 -9.28
N ARG A 134 5.90 6.03 -9.85
CA ARG A 134 4.62 6.14 -9.13
C ARG A 134 3.70 5.01 -9.49
N ASN A 135 3.07 4.39 -8.49
CA ASN A 135 1.94 3.51 -8.75
C ASN A 135 0.77 4.33 -9.31
N LEU A 136 0.00 3.76 -10.23
CA LEU A 136 -1.14 4.40 -10.87
C LEU A 136 -2.46 3.76 -10.46
N GLY A 137 -2.41 2.58 -9.87
CA GLY A 137 -3.57 1.81 -9.48
C GLY A 137 -3.36 0.32 -9.67
N GLY A 138 -4.34 -0.44 -9.21
CA GLY A 138 -4.39 -1.88 -9.32
C GLY A 138 -5.70 -2.44 -8.81
N THR A 139 -5.86 -3.74 -8.99
CA THR A 139 -6.94 -4.53 -8.38
C THR A 139 -6.36 -5.81 -7.84
N ALA A 140 -6.80 -6.25 -6.67
CA ALA A 140 -6.26 -7.42 -6.02
C ALA A 140 -7.20 -8.01 -4.97
N THR A 141 -6.95 -9.27 -4.61
CA THR A 141 -7.70 -10.01 -3.59
C THR A 141 -6.75 -10.60 -2.55
N LEU A 142 -7.03 -10.34 -1.27
CA LEU A 142 -6.40 -11.04 -0.15
C LEU A 142 -7.17 -12.34 0.10
N HIS A 143 -6.52 -13.48 -0.07
CA HIS A 143 -7.14 -14.79 0.14
C HIS A 143 -7.00 -15.27 1.58
N ARG A 144 -5.92 -14.88 2.26
CA ARG A 144 -5.60 -15.34 3.61
C ARG A 144 -4.73 -14.34 4.35
N GLU A 145 -4.93 -14.20 5.65
CA GLU A 145 -4.18 -13.26 6.46
C GLU A 145 -2.73 -13.72 6.71
N ILE A 146 -1.84 -12.75 6.87
CA ILE A 146 -0.44 -12.96 7.24
C ILE A 146 -0.29 -12.64 8.72
N HIS A 147 0.29 -13.57 9.47
CA HIS A 147 0.54 -13.48 10.91
C HIS A 147 2.05 -13.45 11.22
N PRO A 148 2.44 -13.07 12.45
CA PRO A 148 3.83 -13.15 12.92
C PRO A 148 4.56 -14.47 12.63
N GLY A 149 3.84 -15.59 12.62
CA GLY A 149 4.40 -16.93 12.37
C GLY A 149 4.41 -17.38 10.92
N THR A 150 4.11 -16.50 9.96
CA THR A 150 3.96 -16.89 8.53
C THR A 150 5.28 -17.37 7.92
N GLY A 151 6.41 -16.83 8.39
CA GLY A 151 7.72 -17.10 7.80
C GLY A 151 7.95 -16.27 6.54
N THR A 152 8.44 -16.89 5.47
CA THR A 152 8.78 -16.19 4.23
C THR A 152 7.55 -16.01 3.34
N LEU A 153 7.36 -14.79 2.83
CA LEU A 153 6.50 -14.51 1.69
C LEU A 153 7.35 -14.56 0.42
N THR A 154 6.90 -15.36 -0.55
CA THR A 154 7.45 -15.41 -1.90
C THR A 154 6.56 -14.56 -2.80
N VAL A 155 7.12 -13.51 -3.38
CA VAL A 155 6.41 -12.56 -4.25
C VAL A 155 6.88 -12.75 -5.68
N ARG A 156 5.96 -13.15 -6.56
CA ARG A 156 6.20 -13.27 -7.98
C ARG A 156 5.57 -12.09 -8.69
N VAL A 157 6.33 -11.47 -9.59
CA VAL A 157 5.83 -10.39 -10.46
C VAL A 157 6.32 -10.60 -11.89
N ARG A 158 5.52 -10.18 -12.88
CA ARG A 158 5.97 -10.06 -14.27
C ARG A 158 5.43 -8.78 -14.88
N MET A 159 6.20 -8.16 -15.76
CA MET A 159 5.75 -7.02 -16.55
C MET A 159 4.98 -7.53 -17.77
N THR A 160 3.66 -7.31 -17.78
CA THR A 160 2.77 -7.76 -18.86
C THR A 160 2.68 -6.77 -20.00
N ASN A 161 3.05 -5.51 -19.78
CA ASN A 161 3.02 -4.48 -20.79
C ASN A 161 3.96 -3.33 -20.45
N VAL A 162 4.51 -2.69 -21.48
CA VAL A 162 5.24 -1.44 -21.36
C VAL A 162 4.92 -0.53 -22.53
N ASN A 163 4.64 0.74 -22.25
CA ASN A 163 4.35 1.76 -23.25
C ASN A 163 5.21 3.01 -22.99
N GLU A 164 5.91 3.48 -24.02
CA GLU A 164 6.68 4.71 -23.98
C GLU A 164 5.97 5.78 -24.84
N ALA A 165 5.46 6.84 -24.21
CA ALA A 165 4.77 7.92 -24.92
C ALA A 165 4.93 9.27 -24.20
N GLY A 166 5.25 10.33 -24.94
CA GLY A 166 5.30 11.70 -24.40
C GLY A 166 6.31 11.90 -23.26
N GLY A 167 7.40 11.13 -23.22
CA GLY A 167 8.39 11.17 -22.14
C GLY A 167 7.95 10.46 -20.85
N MET A 168 6.84 9.72 -20.89
CA MET A 168 6.37 8.84 -19.83
C MET A 168 6.57 7.38 -20.23
N ILE A 169 6.84 6.53 -19.25
CA ILE A 169 6.89 5.08 -19.43
C ILE A 169 5.84 4.50 -18.50
N ILE A 170 4.85 3.78 -19.05
CA ILE A 170 3.82 3.09 -18.28
C ILE A 170 4.06 1.59 -18.34
N GLN A 171 3.97 0.94 -17.20
CA GLN A 171 4.23 -0.49 -17.04
C GLN A 171 3.07 -1.14 -16.30
N GLU A 172 2.61 -2.28 -16.82
CA GLU A 172 1.56 -3.10 -16.23
C GLU A 172 2.17 -4.41 -15.74
N TYR A 173 1.67 -4.89 -14.60
CA TYR A 173 2.23 -6.03 -13.90
C TYR A 173 1.14 -6.98 -13.43
N ASP A 174 1.43 -8.28 -13.51
CA ASP A 174 0.76 -9.27 -12.67
C ASP A 174 1.60 -9.47 -11.40
N MET A 175 0.93 -9.66 -10.26
CA MET A 175 1.56 -9.89 -8.97
C MET A 175 0.89 -11.02 -8.21
N ARG A 176 1.71 -11.85 -7.54
CA ARG A 176 1.23 -12.96 -6.71
C ARG A 176 2.14 -13.17 -5.51
N VAL A 177 1.56 -13.12 -4.33
CA VAL A 177 2.21 -13.40 -3.04
C VAL A 177 1.77 -14.78 -2.58
N VAL A 178 2.74 -15.63 -2.26
CA VAL A 178 2.52 -16.98 -1.73
C VAL A 178 3.35 -17.20 -0.47
N ASP A 179 2.89 -18.09 0.38
CA ASP A 179 3.66 -18.62 1.52
C ASP A 179 3.65 -20.16 1.48
N ALA A 180 4.11 -20.80 2.55
CA ALA A 180 4.14 -22.26 2.66
C ALA A 180 2.76 -22.94 2.55
N GLN A 181 1.67 -22.21 2.75
CA GLN A 181 0.29 -22.72 2.69
C GLN A 181 -0.40 -22.41 1.34
N GLY A 182 0.27 -21.68 0.44
CA GLY A 182 -0.23 -21.37 -0.90
C GLY A 182 -0.46 -19.88 -1.12
N VAL A 183 -1.44 -19.53 -1.96
CA VAL A 183 -1.71 -18.13 -2.33
C VAL A 183 -2.18 -17.33 -1.13
N VAL A 184 -1.62 -16.13 -0.99
CA VAL A 184 -1.96 -15.15 0.04
C VAL A 184 -2.64 -13.95 -0.59
N TYR A 185 -2.02 -13.34 -1.61
CA TYR A 185 -2.51 -12.12 -2.25
C TYR A 185 -2.19 -12.16 -3.74
N GLU A 186 -3.10 -11.75 -4.61
CA GLU A 186 -2.82 -11.69 -6.05
C GLU A 186 -3.66 -10.62 -6.73
N GLY A 187 -3.15 -10.12 -7.86
CA GLY A 187 -3.82 -9.08 -8.60
C GLY A 187 -2.96 -8.52 -9.72
N VAL A 188 -3.37 -7.36 -10.21
CA VAL A 188 -2.65 -6.61 -11.23
C VAL A 188 -2.43 -5.19 -10.75
N THR A 189 -1.36 -4.57 -11.23
CA THR A 189 -0.98 -3.21 -10.85
C THR A 189 -0.29 -2.50 -12.00
N SER A 190 -0.27 -1.18 -11.96
CA SER A 190 0.41 -0.38 -12.97
C SER A 190 1.24 0.72 -12.34
N PHE A 191 2.39 0.99 -12.94
CA PHE A 191 3.29 2.06 -12.52
C PHE A 191 3.69 2.92 -13.70
N GLY A 192 4.11 4.15 -13.41
CA GLY A 192 4.66 5.04 -14.42
C GLY A 192 5.94 5.73 -13.97
N PHE A 193 6.81 5.99 -14.94
CA PHE A 193 7.94 6.90 -14.82
C PHE A 193 7.54 8.28 -15.36
N PHE A 194 7.69 9.30 -14.51
CA PHE A 194 7.27 10.67 -14.81
C PHE A 194 8.41 11.65 -14.56
N SER A 195 8.57 12.61 -15.46
CA SER A 195 9.43 13.76 -15.19
C SER A 195 8.82 14.64 -14.09
N LYS A 196 9.65 15.44 -13.41
CA LYS A 196 9.15 16.43 -12.42
C LYS A 196 8.12 17.39 -13.01
N ALA A 197 8.26 17.74 -14.29
CA ALA A 197 7.30 18.62 -14.99
C ALA A 197 5.94 17.94 -15.22
N ALA A 198 5.92 16.63 -15.50
CA ALA A 198 4.67 15.88 -15.61
C ALA A 198 3.99 15.74 -14.24
N LEU A 199 4.76 15.53 -13.17
CA LEU A 199 4.23 15.42 -11.80
C LEU A 199 3.78 16.74 -11.19
N SER A 200 4.27 17.90 -11.65
CA SER A 200 3.81 19.20 -11.12
C SER A 200 2.40 19.57 -11.58
N GLN A 201 1.92 18.95 -12.66
CA GLN A 201 0.59 19.19 -13.23
C GLN A 201 -0.42 18.14 -12.73
N GLN A 202 -0.62 18.07 -11.41
CA GLN A 202 -1.55 17.13 -10.79
C GLN A 202 -3.00 17.58 -10.99
N ILE A 203 -3.68 17.00 -11.99
CA ILE A 203 -5.11 17.25 -12.21
C ILE A 203 -5.97 16.48 -11.19
N GLY A 204 -5.42 15.41 -10.60
CA GLY A 204 -6.15 14.53 -9.71
C GLY A 204 -7.01 13.51 -10.45
N ILE A 205 -7.88 12.86 -9.68
CA ILE A 205 -8.83 11.87 -10.17
C ILE A 205 -9.85 12.56 -11.09
N ARG A 206 -9.98 12.06 -12.32
CA ARG A 206 -10.91 12.61 -13.31
C ARG A 206 -12.35 12.50 -12.78
N ASP A 207 -13.07 13.61 -12.93
CA ASP A 207 -14.47 13.73 -12.53
C ASP A 207 -14.73 13.35 -11.06
N ALA A 208 -13.75 13.55 -10.18
CA ALA A 208 -13.92 13.25 -8.76
C ALA A 208 -15.10 14.01 -8.16
N LYS A 209 -15.25 15.30 -8.47
CA LYS A 209 -16.34 16.13 -7.92
C LYS A 209 -17.75 15.59 -8.23
N GLY A 210 -17.95 14.95 -9.39
CA GLY A 210 -19.24 14.35 -9.75
C GLY A 210 -19.48 12.97 -9.14
N ARG A 211 -18.43 12.30 -8.64
CA ARG A 211 -18.48 10.92 -8.12
C ARG A 211 -18.32 10.81 -6.61
N ARG A 212 -17.70 11.82 -6.00
CA ARG A 212 -17.59 11.97 -4.54
C ARG A 212 -18.97 12.17 -3.93
N LEU A 213 -19.18 11.58 -2.76
CA LEU A 213 -20.34 11.91 -1.96
C LEU A 213 -20.05 13.22 -1.24
N THR A 214 -20.88 14.23 -1.46
CA THR A 214 -20.82 15.51 -0.74
C THR A 214 -22.12 15.72 0.05
N PRO A 215 -22.26 15.12 1.24
CA PRO A 215 -23.40 15.38 2.09
C PRO A 215 -23.44 16.86 2.48
N ASP A 216 -24.63 17.45 2.50
CA ASP A 216 -24.77 18.82 3.00
C ASP A 216 -24.68 18.87 4.53
N ALA A 217 -24.53 20.08 5.07
CA ALA A 217 -24.42 20.28 6.51
C ALA A 217 -25.67 19.83 7.29
N ALA A 218 -26.84 19.81 6.66
CA ALA A 218 -28.07 19.36 7.30
C ALA A 218 -28.08 17.82 7.44
N ALA A 219 -27.61 17.10 6.42
CA ALA A 219 -27.45 15.65 6.45
C ALA A 219 -26.43 15.22 7.52
N LEU A 220 -25.37 16.00 7.73
CA LEU A 220 -24.35 15.72 8.74
C LEU A 220 -24.63 16.31 10.13
N ALA A 221 -25.80 16.94 10.35
CA ALA A 221 -26.10 17.60 11.62
C ALA A 221 -26.09 16.64 12.84
N GLY A 222 -26.34 15.35 12.61
CA GLY A 222 -26.27 14.29 13.63
C GLY A 222 -24.99 13.44 13.58
N ALA A 223 -24.03 13.77 12.70
CA ALA A 223 -22.80 13.01 12.59
C ALA A 223 -21.90 13.20 13.82
N THR A 224 -21.27 12.13 14.28
CA THR A 224 -20.28 12.19 15.37
C THR A 224 -18.95 12.70 14.82
N SER A 225 -18.19 13.41 15.66
CA SER A 225 -16.83 13.86 15.34
C SER A 225 -15.95 13.78 16.57
N PHE A 226 -14.72 13.33 16.39
CA PHE A 226 -13.79 13.11 17.50
C PHE A 226 -12.34 13.03 17.01
N GLU A 227 -11.41 13.40 17.89
CA GLU A 227 -9.99 13.11 17.68
C GLU A 227 -9.74 11.62 17.90
N ILE A 228 -8.93 11.01 17.05
CA ILE A 228 -8.52 9.63 17.22
C ILE A 228 -7.44 9.58 18.31
N GLU A 229 -7.63 8.68 19.28
CA GLU A 229 -6.69 8.54 20.38
C GLU A 229 -5.33 8.02 19.87
N LYS A 230 -4.28 8.81 20.08
CA LYS A 230 -2.89 8.45 19.75
C LYS A 230 -2.27 7.68 20.90
N ARG A 231 -1.84 6.45 20.63
CA ARG A 231 -1.18 5.56 21.60
C ARG A 231 0.20 5.14 21.09
N ALA A 232 1.08 4.78 22.02
CA ALA A 232 2.35 4.14 21.69
C ALA A 232 2.12 2.81 20.94
N PRO A 233 3.07 2.27 20.17
CA PRO A 233 4.33 2.91 19.75
C PRO A 233 4.10 4.19 18.95
N TRP A 234 4.93 5.20 19.20
CA TRP A 234 4.86 6.52 18.56
C TRP A 234 5.55 6.54 17.20
N GLU A 235 6.64 5.77 17.10
CA GLU A 235 7.45 5.60 15.88
C GLU A 235 7.76 4.10 15.69
N PRO A 236 8.03 3.64 14.44
CA PRO A 236 8.36 2.24 14.16
C PRO A 236 9.48 1.66 15.03
N GLU A 237 10.54 2.45 15.30
CA GLU A 237 11.71 2.00 16.05
C GLU A 237 11.38 1.61 17.50
N GLN A 238 10.30 2.15 18.07
CA GLN A 238 9.83 1.78 19.42
C GLN A 238 9.08 0.45 19.44
N ALA A 239 8.63 -0.03 18.28
CA ALA A 239 7.84 -1.24 18.12
C ALA A 239 8.66 -2.41 17.58
N GLU A 240 9.83 -2.14 17.00
CA GLU A 240 10.72 -3.14 16.44
C GLU A 240 11.23 -4.09 17.55
N GLY A 241 11.09 -5.40 17.33
CA GLY A 241 11.48 -6.42 18.32
C GLY A 241 10.53 -6.50 19.53
N VAL A 242 9.42 -5.75 19.51
CA VAL A 242 8.39 -5.81 20.54
C VAL A 242 7.35 -6.85 20.15
N ALA A 243 6.94 -7.68 21.10
CA ALA A 243 5.88 -8.65 20.88
C ALA A 243 4.62 -7.98 20.29
N PRO A 244 3.94 -8.63 19.33
CA PRO A 244 2.69 -8.13 18.77
C PRO A 244 1.69 -7.74 19.85
N MET A 245 1.03 -6.60 19.66
CA MET A 245 0.00 -6.08 20.56
C MET A 245 -1.37 -6.26 19.93
N PHE A 246 -2.36 -6.64 20.74
CA PHE A 246 -3.74 -6.83 20.30
C PHE A 246 -4.72 -6.35 21.37
N ASP A 247 -5.59 -5.41 21.00
CA ASP A 247 -6.53 -4.76 21.91
C ASP A 247 -7.99 -4.81 21.40
N GLY A 248 -8.41 -5.93 20.81
CA GLY A 248 -9.76 -6.05 20.24
C GLY A 248 -9.98 -5.12 19.04
N LEU A 249 -11.16 -4.52 18.96
CA LEU A 249 -11.48 -3.54 17.93
C LEU A 249 -10.85 -2.19 18.29
N THR A 250 -9.77 -1.83 17.60
CA THR A 250 -9.08 -0.56 17.85
C THR A 250 -8.44 0.01 16.60
N GLN A 251 -8.12 1.30 16.66
CA GLN A 251 -7.28 1.97 15.67
C GLN A 251 -5.81 1.61 15.91
N PRO A 252 -4.96 1.68 14.86
CA PRO A 252 -3.54 1.45 15.03
C PRO A 252 -2.89 2.51 15.94
N ALA A 253 -1.71 2.20 16.46
CA ALA A 253 -0.88 3.12 17.23
C ALA A 253 -0.36 4.28 16.38
N ARG A 254 0.16 5.33 17.02
CA ARG A 254 0.62 6.55 16.32
C ARG A 254 1.73 6.29 15.29
N ALA A 255 2.54 5.25 15.45
CA ALA A 255 3.52 4.83 14.45
C ALA A 255 2.89 4.44 13.09
N PHE A 256 1.62 4.05 13.08
CA PHE A 256 0.91 3.53 11.90
C PHE A 256 -0.45 4.20 11.62
N LEU A 257 -0.86 5.14 12.48
CA LEU A 257 -2.08 5.91 12.33
C LEU A 257 -1.93 6.98 11.24
N MET A 258 -2.84 6.99 10.28
CA MET A 258 -2.79 7.87 9.09
C MET A 258 -3.82 9.00 9.15
N LEU A 259 -4.75 8.93 10.10
CA LEU A 259 -5.77 9.93 10.38
C LEU A 259 -5.66 10.42 11.82
N ASP A 260 -5.74 11.72 12.03
CA ASP A 260 -5.74 12.31 13.37
C ASP A 260 -7.17 12.44 13.92
N ARG A 261 -8.16 12.61 13.05
CA ARG A 261 -9.52 12.97 13.42
C ARG A 261 -10.54 12.29 12.52
N ILE A 262 -11.67 11.91 13.12
CA ILE A 262 -12.93 11.68 12.41
C ILE A 262 -13.72 12.99 12.41
N ASP A 263 -13.82 13.61 11.24
CA ASP A 263 -14.49 14.90 11.07
C ASP A 263 -16.01 14.75 11.03
N ALA A 264 -16.50 13.67 10.43
CA ALA A 264 -17.91 13.30 10.43
C ALA A 264 -18.06 11.79 10.27
N LEU A 265 -18.84 11.16 11.14
CA LEU A 265 -19.26 9.77 11.02
C LEU A 265 -20.78 9.72 11.17
N SER A 266 -21.45 9.19 10.15
CA SER A 266 -22.88 8.92 10.18
C SER A 266 -23.15 7.49 9.75
N LEU A 267 -24.04 6.80 10.45
CA LEU A 267 -24.50 5.46 10.08
C LEU A 267 -25.66 5.48 9.07
N GLU A 268 -26.20 6.66 8.76
CA GLU A 268 -27.46 6.83 8.02
C GLU A 268 -27.30 7.67 6.72
N VAL A 269 -26.22 8.43 6.59
CA VAL A 269 -25.95 9.27 5.40
C VAL A 269 -25.15 8.48 4.37
N GLY A 270 -25.55 8.47 3.11
CA GLY A 270 -24.77 7.86 2.04
C GLY A 270 -25.57 6.93 1.14
N PRO A 271 -24.92 6.15 0.27
CA PRO A 271 -25.59 5.20 -0.60
C PRO A 271 -26.52 4.28 0.19
N ASN A 272 -27.79 4.24 -0.18
CA ASN A 272 -28.83 3.44 0.48
C ASN A 272 -28.99 3.72 1.99
N GLY A 273 -28.52 4.87 2.47
CA GLY A 273 -28.55 5.24 3.88
C GLY A 273 -27.67 4.35 4.77
N LEU A 274 -26.58 3.80 4.23
CA LEU A 274 -25.72 2.85 4.94
C LEU A 274 -24.57 3.50 5.71
N GLY A 275 -24.30 4.79 5.48
CA GLY A 275 -23.32 5.54 6.24
C GLY A 275 -22.21 6.17 5.42
N PHE A 276 -21.53 7.09 6.07
CA PHE A 276 -20.48 7.92 5.52
C PHE A 276 -19.51 8.29 6.62
N VAL A 277 -18.22 8.24 6.30
CA VAL A 277 -17.15 8.67 7.21
C VAL A 277 -16.22 9.61 6.47
N LEU A 278 -15.89 10.72 7.11
CA LEU A 278 -14.86 11.67 6.71
C LEU A 278 -13.84 11.76 7.84
N GLY A 279 -12.56 11.58 7.50
CA GLY A 279 -11.46 11.78 8.43
C GLY A 279 -10.35 12.62 7.81
N SER A 280 -9.47 13.13 8.65
CA SER A 280 -8.36 13.97 8.20
C SER A 280 -7.13 13.86 9.06
N ALA A 281 -6.01 14.30 8.49
CA ALA A 281 -4.74 14.49 9.17
C ALA A 281 -3.99 15.70 8.59
N PRO A 282 -3.22 16.43 9.41
CA PRO A 282 -2.19 17.32 8.88
C PRO A 282 -1.10 16.49 8.20
N VAL A 283 -0.45 17.06 7.18
CA VAL A 283 0.77 16.48 6.62
C VAL A 283 1.93 16.91 7.50
N ASP A 284 2.52 15.93 8.20
CA ASP A 284 3.71 16.12 9.02
C ASP A 284 4.96 15.84 8.16
N PRO A 285 5.74 16.87 7.75
CA PRO A 285 6.93 16.67 6.93
C PRO A 285 8.02 15.86 7.63
N ASP A 286 7.97 15.74 8.96
CA ASP A 286 8.94 14.98 9.75
C ASP A 286 8.55 13.51 9.94
N ALA A 287 7.37 13.10 9.47
CA ALA A 287 6.89 11.73 9.58
C ALA A 287 7.91 10.73 9.01
N TRP A 288 8.13 9.62 9.74
CA TRP A 288 9.17 8.63 9.45
C TRP A 288 9.13 8.12 8.00
N PHE A 289 7.94 7.95 7.43
CA PHE A 289 7.76 7.39 6.10
C PHE A 289 8.28 8.31 4.99
N PHE A 290 8.38 9.63 5.18
CA PHE A 290 8.99 10.50 4.17
C PHE A 290 10.50 10.28 4.03
N LYS A 291 11.16 9.79 5.09
CA LYS A 291 12.59 9.43 5.05
C LYS A 291 12.79 8.02 4.51
N ALA A 292 11.88 7.11 4.83
CA ALA A 292 11.94 5.71 4.43
C ALA A 292 11.50 5.48 2.97
N HIS A 293 10.48 6.21 2.51
CA HIS A 293 9.86 6.01 1.21
C HIS A 293 10.47 6.95 0.16
N PHE A 294 11.28 6.36 -0.72
CA PHE A 294 12.03 7.05 -1.77
C PHE A 294 12.88 8.20 -1.23
N TYR A 295 13.95 7.90 -0.50
CA TYR A 295 14.79 8.88 0.22
C TYR A 295 15.23 10.13 -0.58
N GLN A 296 15.33 10.07 -1.92
CA GLN A 296 15.68 11.21 -2.79
C GLN A 296 14.49 11.83 -3.55
N ASP A 297 13.28 11.31 -3.33
CA ASP A 297 12.01 11.70 -3.94
C ASP A 297 10.86 11.50 -2.92
N PRO A 298 10.91 12.19 -1.76
CA PRO A 298 10.04 11.90 -0.62
C PRO A 298 8.57 12.15 -0.97
N VAL A 299 7.77 11.13 -0.73
CA VAL A 299 6.33 11.13 -0.98
C VAL A 299 5.65 10.20 0.03
N TRP A 300 4.44 10.55 0.48
CA TRP A 300 3.66 9.66 1.34
C TRP A 300 3.39 8.37 0.58
N PRO A 301 3.75 7.18 1.11
CA PRO A 301 3.47 5.91 0.46
C PRO A 301 2.00 5.78 0.08
N GLY A 302 1.72 5.38 -1.17
CA GLY A 302 0.35 5.15 -1.63
C GLY A 302 -0.37 4.13 -0.76
N SER A 303 0.33 3.05 -0.40
CA SER A 303 -0.13 1.98 0.49
C SER A 303 -0.63 2.51 1.84
N LEU A 304 0.14 3.39 2.50
CA LEU A 304 -0.28 4.06 3.73
C LEU A 304 -1.49 4.99 3.52
N GLY A 305 -1.56 5.70 2.40
CA GLY A 305 -2.76 6.45 2.06
C GLY A 305 -3.98 5.56 1.81
N LEU A 306 -3.82 4.33 1.33
CA LEU A 306 -4.94 3.37 1.26
C LEU A 306 -5.33 2.81 2.63
N GLU A 307 -4.38 2.62 3.54
CA GLU A 307 -4.66 2.21 4.92
C GLU A 307 -5.58 3.20 5.65
N SER A 308 -5.48 4.50 5.36
CA SER A 308 -6.41 5.48 5.95
C SER A 308 -7.88 5.22 5.62
N PHE A 309 -8.20 4.59 4.48
CA PHE A 309 -9.58 4.19 4.15
C PHE A 309 -10.08 3.08 5.08
N LEU A 310 -9.22 2.11 5.39
CA LEU A 310 -9.55 1.05 6.34
C LEU A 310 -9.67 1.59 7.76
N GLN A 311 -8.88 2.61 8.13
CA GLN A 311 -9.03 3.31 9.42
C GLN A 311 -10.39 4.01 9.55
N LEU A 312 -10.97 4.54 8.46
CA LEU A 312 -12.36 5.02 8.46
C LEU A 312 -13.36 3.88 8.72
N LEU A 313 -13.17 2.72 8.09
CA LEU A 313 -14.03 1.56 8.33
C LEU A 313 -13.91 1.02 9.75
N LYS A 314 -12.71 1.06 10.36
CA LYS A 314 -12.50 0.71 11.77
C LYS A 314 -13.35 1.62 12.67
N ALA A 315 -13.33 2.93 12.43
CA ALA A 315 -14.16 3.89 13.18
C ALA A 315 -15.66 3.63 12.99
N TYR A 316 -16.10 3.45 11.75
CA TYR A 316 -17.50 3.09 11.44
C TYR A 316 -17.94 1.82 12.15
N ALA A 317 -17.13 0.76 12.10
CA ALA A 317 -17.45 -0.52 12.69
C ALA A 317 -17.53 -0.45 14.23
N MET A 318 -16.61 0.28 14.87
CA MET A 318 -16.64 0.50 16.32
C MET A 318 -17.88 1.27 16.78
N GLU A 319 -18.34 2.26 16.01
CA GLU A 319 -19.58 3.01 16.30
C GLU A 319 -20.82 2.14 16.09
N ARG A 320 -20.84 1.34 15.02
CA ARG A 320 -22.00 0.54 14.64
C ARG A 320 -22.23 -0.68 15.53
N TRP A 321 -21.15 -1.34 15.97
CA TRP A 321 -21.20 -2.58 16.74
C TRP A 321 -20.40 -2.48 18.06
N PRO A 322 -20.78 -1.58 18.97
CA PRO A 322 -20.05 -1.35 20.23
C PRO A 322 -20.02 -2.59 21.13
N GLU A 323 -20.97 -3.51 20.98
CA GLU A 323 -21.03 -4.77 21.72
C GLU A 323 -19.92 -5.77 21.32
N LEU A 324 -19.29 -5.58 20.16
CA LEU A 324 -18.25 -6.47 19.64
C LEU A 324 -16.83 -6.05 20.02
N MET A 325 -16.67 -4.86 20.61
CA MET A 325 -15.39 -4.20 20.93
C MET A 325 -14.37 -5.10 21.63
N THR A 326 -14.81 -5.97 22.53
CA THR A 326 -13.94 -6.84 23.35
C THR A 326 -13.94 -8.31 22.92
N THR A 327 -14.78 -8.68 21.95
CA THR A 327 -14.95 -10.08 21.52
C THR A 327 -14.45 -10.34 20.10
N HIS A 328 -14.26 -9.28 19.32
CA HIS A 328 -13.83 -9.35 17.93
C HIS A 328 -12.52 -8.60 17.72
N ARG A 329 -11.89 -8.93 16.60
CA ARG A 329 -10.76 -8.23 15.99
C ARG A 329 -11.11 -7.82 14.57
N PHE A 330 -10.30 -6.95 13.99
CA PHE A 330 -10.37 -6.69 12.55
C PHE A 330 -9.54 -7.72 11.77
N GLU A 331 -10.01 -8.10 10.58
CA GLU A 331 -9.13 -8.60 9.54
C GLU A 331 -8.20 -7.48 9.02
N ALA A 332 -7.19 -7.82 8.21
CA ALA A 332 -6.34 -6.82 7.54
C ALA A 332 -7.15 -5.94 6.56
N ILE A 333 -7.32 -6.41 5.33
CA ILE A 333 -8.42 -6.02 4.43
C ILE A 333 -9.29 -7.27 4.27
N ALA A 334 -10.61 -7.12 4.10
CA ALA A 334 -11.52 -8.25 4.10
C ALA A 334 -11.09 -9.34 3.10
N THR A 335 -10.85 -10.54 3.63
CA THR A 335 -10.40 -11.68 2.83
C THR A 335 -11.49 -12.15 1.87
N GLY A 336 -11.08 -12.64 0.69
CA GLY A 336 -11.95 -13.13 -0.37
C GLY A 336 -12.68 -12.04 -1.16
N LEU A 337 -12.40 -10.76 -0.89
CA LEU A 337 -12.99 -9.63 -1.62
C LEU A 337 -11.93 -8.91 -2.45
N GLU A 338 -12.27 -8.69 -3.72
CA GLU A 338 -11.48 -7.87 -4.62
C GLU A 338 -11.64 -6.39 -4.25
N HIS A 339 -10.54 -5.66 -4.21
CA HIS A 339 -10.51 -4.21 -4.04
C HIS A 339 -9.72 -3.57 -5.17
N THR A 340 -10.13 -2.36 -5.57
CA THR A 340 -9.47 -1.61 -6.64
C THR A 340 -9.03 -0.25 -6.11
N TRP A 341 -7.85 0.21 -6.52
CA TRP A 341 -7.37 1.55 -6.20
C TRP A 341 -6.82 2.26 -7.45
N ALA A 342 -6.81 3.59 -7.40
CA ALA A 342 -6.22 4.44 -8.41
C ALA A 342 -5.52 5.65 -7.77
N TYR A 343 -4.37 6.01 -8.34
CA TYR A 343 -3.59 7.19 -7.93
C TYR A 343 -3.45 8.15 -9.11
N ARG A 344 -3.82 9.41 -8.93
CA ARG A 344 -3.67 10.50 -9.91
C ARG A 344 -3.05 11.75 -9.29
N GLY A 345 -2.20 11.53 -8.31
CA GLY A 345 -1.41 12.56 -7.65
C GLY A 345 -0.54 11.96 -6.54
N GLN A 346 0.06 12.84 -5.74
CA GLN A 346 1.03 12.54 -4.71
C GLN A 346 0.88 13.50 -3.54
N ILE A 347 1.20 13.03 -2.35
CA ILE A 347 1.25 13.83 -1.13
C ILE A 347 2.73 14.08 -0.80
N LEU A 348 3.14 15.34 -0.89
CA LEU A 348 4.50 15.80 -0.66
C LEU A 348 4.64 16.38 0.75
N PRO A 349 5.86 16.45 1.31
CA PRO A 349 6.11 17.09 2.61
C PRO A 349 5.66 18.57 2.69
N THR A 350 5.48 19.24 1.55
CA THR A 350 5.03 20.64 1.48
C THR A 350 3.51 20.80 1.49
N ASN A 351 2.76 19.69 1.36
CA ASN A 351 1.32 19.72 1.52
C ASN A 351 0.93 20.00 2.98
N ARG A 352 -0.34 20.32 3.23
CA ARG A 352 -0.78 20.72 4.58
C ARG A 352 -1.78 19.77 5.19
N ARG A 353 -2.73 19.28 4.40
CA ARG A 353 -3.86 18.50 4.92
C ARG A 353 -4.28 17.41 3.95
N VAL A 354 -4.51 16.23 4.51
CA VAL A 354 -5.15 15.09 3.86
C VAL A 354 -6.54 14.91 4.42
N GLU A 355 -7.50 14.64 3.54
CA GLU A 355 -8.89 14.34 3.86
C GLU A 355 -9.29 13.07 3.12
N VAL A 356 -9.87 12.12 3.85
CA VAL A 356 -10.23 10.80 3.35
C VAL A 356 -11.70 10.59 3.62
N GLU A 357 -12.43 10.14 2.61
CA GLU A 357 -13.86 9.87 2.73
C GLU A 357 -14.17 8.44 2.32
N ALA A 358 -15.12 7.83 3.01
CA ALA A 358 -15.65 6.50 2.72
C ALA A 358 -17.19 6.57 2.71
N ALA A 359 -17.79 6.28 1.56
CA ALA A 359 -19.22 6.08 1.43
C ALA A 359 -19.51 4.59 1.58
N ILE A 360 -20.30 4.21 2.58
CA ILE A 360 -20.63 2.81 2.84
C ILE A 360 -21.62 2.33 1.77
N THR A 361 -21.29 1.20 1.15
CA THR A 361 -22.05 0.65 0.02
C THR A 361 -22.72 -0.66 0.36
N ARG A 362 -22.18 -1.40 1.34
CA ARG A 362 -22.73 -2.66 1.84
C ARG A 362 -22.38 -2.84 3.30
N VAL A 363 -23.33 -3.37 4.04
CA VAL A 363 -23.15 -3.82 5.42
C VAL A 363 -23.78 -5.20 5.55
N GLU A 364 -23.07 -6.11 6.19
CA GLU A 364 -23.58 -7.42 6.61
C GLU A 364 -23.41 -7.52 8.12
N ASP A 365 -24.52 -7.72 8.81
CA ASP A 365 -24.53 -8.07 10.22
C ASP A 365 -24.40 -9.60 10.38
N GLY A 366 -24.02 -10.07 11.58
CA GLY A 366 -23.89 -11.49 11.89
C GLY A 366 -22.74 -11.78 12.85
N ASP A 367 -22.28 -13.03 12.89
CA ASP A 367 -21.14 -13.44 13.74
C ASP A 367 -19.79 -12.94 13.23
N ALA A 368 -19.72 -12.55 11.96
CA ALA A 368 -18.53 -11.93 11.37
C ALA A 368 -18.95 -10.74 10.50
N PRO A 369 -19.36 -9.60 11.11
CA PRO A 369 -19.89 -8.48 10.35
C PRO A 369 -18.88 -7.93 9.35
N LEU A 370 -19.39 -7.45 8.22
CA LEU A 370 -18.61 -6.93 7.11
C LEU A 370 -19.15 -5.56 6.70
N VAL A 371 -18.24 -4.60 6.51
CA VAL A 371 -18.54 -3.31 5.90
C VAL A 371 -17.72 -3.14 4.63
N ILE A 372 -18.36 -2.70 3.53
CA ILE A 372 -17.71 -2.38 2.25
C ILE A 372 -18.00 -0.93 1.89
N ALA A 373 -16.98 -0.21 1.43
CA ALA A 373 -17.11 1.16 0.99
C ALA A 373 -16.36 1.45 -0.31
N SER A 374 -16.69 2.60 -0.88
CA SER A 374 -15.89 3.27 -1.91
C SER A 374 -15.63 4.70 -1.48
N GLY A 375 -14.49 5.26 -1.89
CA GLY A 375 -14.00 6.48 -1.28
C GLY A 375 -12.92 7.19 -2.08
N PHE A 376 -12.62 8.40 -1.62
CA PHE A 376 -11.59 9.26 -2.20
C PHE A 376 -10.65 9.82 -1.14
N LEU A 377 -9.41 10.12 -1.55
CA LEU A 377 -8.45 10.88 -0.76
C LEU A 377 -8.14 12.19 -1.46
N THR A 378 -8.22 13.28 -0.71
CA THR A 378 -7.95 14.64 -1.15
C THR A 378 -6.77 15.22 -0.37
N VAL A 379 -5.83 15.83 -1.07
CA VAL A 379 -4.74 16.61 -0.46
C VAL A 379 -4.85 18.06 -0.91
N ASP A 380 -4.88 18.98 0.04
CA ASP A 380 -4.99 20.43 -0.20
C ASP A 380 -6.04 20.80 -1.27
N GLY A 381 -7.22 20.16 -1.22
CA GLY A 381 -8.34 20.39 -2.13
C GLY A 381 -8.28 19.64 -3.48
N THR A 382 -7.21 18.90 -3.77
CA THR A 382 -7.09 18.05 -4.98
C THR A 382 -7.35 16.60 -4.63
N THR A 383 -8.41 16.01 -5.20
CA THR A 383 -8.70 14.57 -5.03
C THR A 383 -7.73 13.75 -5.86
N ILE A 384 -6.87 12.97 -5.21
CA ILE A 384 -5.76 12.28 -5.87
C ILE A 384 -5.88 10.77 -5.81
N TYR A 385 -6.51 10.19 -4.79
CA TYR A 385 -6.71 8.74 -4.72
C TYR A 385 -8.20 8.40 -4.80
N GLU A 386 -8.46 7.21 -5.31
CA GLU A 386 -9.77 6.56 -5.30
C GLU A 386 -9.57 5.10 -4.91
N MET A 387 -10.39 4.61 -3.99
CA MET A 387 -10.43 3.20 -3.62
C MET A 387 -11.88 2.72 -3.72
N LYS A 388 -12.10 1.59 -4.37
CA LYS A 388 -13.41 0.99 -4.59
C LYS A 388 -13.49 -0.38 -3.95
N ASP A 389 -14.67 -0.68 -3.45
CA ASP A 389 -15.07 -1.98 -2.91
C ASP A 389 -14.09 -2.51 -1.84
N PHE A 390 -13.47 -1.60 -1.08
CA PHE A 390 -12.61 -1.99 0.03
C PHE A 390 -13.47 -2.38 1.22
N GLY A 391 -13.17 -3.55 1.78
CA GLY A 391 -13.94 -4.16 2.85
C GLY A 391 -13.15 -4.32 4.13
N LEU A 392 -13.84 -4.22 5.27
CA LEU A 392 -13.32 -4.56 6.59
C LEU A 392 -14.27 -5.55 7.25
N ARG A 393 -13.75 -6.71 7.65
CA ARG A 393 -14.50 -7.73 8.38
C ARG A 393 -14.06 -7.76 9.83
N MET A 394 -15.03 -7.94 10.72
CA MET A 394 -14.79 -8.26 12.12
C MET A 394 -14.92 -9.76 12.31
N VAL A 395 -13.95 -10.38 12.97
CA VAL A 395 -13.95 -11.81 13.27
C VAL A 395 -13.68 -12.02 14.75
N ARG A 396 -14.13 -13.15 15.29
CA ARG A 396 -13.91 -13.46 16.70
C ARG A 396 -12.41 -13.50 17.01
N ALA A 397 -12.03 -12.83 18.09
CA ALA A 397 -10.63 -12.64 18.52
C ALA A 397 -9.94 -13.94 18.93
#